data_AF-A0AA36E6R3-F1
#
_entry.id   AF-A0AA36E6R3-F1
#
_cell.length_a   1.000
_cell.length_b   1.000
_cell.length_c   1.000
_cell.angle_alpha   90.00
_cell.angle_beta   90.00
_cell.angle_gamma   90.00
#
_symmetry.space_group_name_H-M   'P 1'
#
loop_
_entity.id
_entity.type
_entity.pdbx_description
1 polymer ?
#
loop_
_entity_poly.entity_id
_entity_poly.type
_entity_poly.pdbx_seq_one_letter_code
_entity_poly.pdbx_strand_id
1 'polypeptide(L)'
;MQPPHFSKQSRILGTMGSVPFQKLISAFNFQRLLRPGHVTQNSSGQLATSKMIPRRLVLHMIPLNFCLHAEALEMKEAEVIRSQKLDSGVRIQDIIDGEGEEAHEGDFVEVNYVCRRSNGYFVHSTVDQFSGETSPVVLPLNEKEIIKGLKEVIIGMKVGGKRRALIPPSLGYVNDTLGPIPDEFGPRRSLLSHVKEPLIFEVQLLKVL
;
A
#
# COMPACT_ATOMS: atom_id res chain seq x y z
N MET A 1 10.59 -59.36 15.44
CA MET A 1 9.75 -58.50 14.58
C MET A 1 10.40 -57.13 14.53
N GLN A 2 11.08 -56.82 13.42
CA GLN A 2 11.74 -55.53 13.18
C GLN A 2 10.77 -54.58 12.46
N PRO A 3 10.75 -53.28 12.79
CA PRO A 3 10.08 -52.28 11.95
C PRO A 3 11.01 -51.82 10.79
N PRO A 4 10.46 -51.42 9.63
CA PRO A 4 11.24 -51.12 8.45
C PRO A 4 11.95 -49.75 8.51
N HIS A 5 13.21 -49.78 8.07
CA HIS A 5 14.06 -48.64 7.72
C HIS A 5 13.43 -47.78 6.61
N PHE A 6 13.37 -46.47 6.82
CA PHE A 6 13.16 -45.50 5.74
C PHE A 6 14.41 -44.64 5.59
N SER A 7 15.06 -44.75 4.44
CA SER A 7 16.25 -44.02 4.02
C SER A 7 15.88 -42.59 3.64
N LYS A 8 16.61 -41.59 4.16
CA LYS A 8 16.63 -40.23 3.62
C LYS A 8 17.94 -40.04 2.86
N GLN A 9 17.86 -39.87 1.55
CA GLN A 9 18.96 -39.42 0.70
C GLN A 9 18.81 -37.93 0.36
N SER A 10 19.90 -37.23 0.65
CA SER A 10 20.47 -35.99 0.11
C SER A 10 19.79 -35.23 -1.05
N ARG A 11 19.53 -33.93 -0.78
CA ARG A 11 20.21 -32.73 -1.34
C ARG A 11 20.32 -32.62 -2.87
N ILE A 12 19.62 -31.64 -3.46
CA ILE A 12 20.12 -30.86 -4.60
C ILE A 12 19.79 -29.37 -4.41
N LEU A 13 20.81 -28.56 -4.67
CA LEU A 13 20.93 -27.11 -4.61
C LEU A 13 20.32 -26.49 -5.88
N GLY A 14 19.57 -25.40 -5.76
CA GLY A 14 19.04 -24.64 -6.90
C GLY A 14 18.76 -23.19 -6.50
N THR A 15 19.78 -22.36 -6.65
CA THR A 15 19.78 -20.90 -6.52
C THR A 15 19.03 -20.24 -7.68
N MET A 16 18.22 -19.21 -7.40
CA MET A 16 18.26 -17.86 -8.00
C MET A 16 16.91 -17.15 -7.87
N GLY A 17 16.93 -15.85 -7.53
CA GLY A 17 15.79 -14.95 -7.76
C GLY A 17 15.30 -14.16 -6.55
N SER A 18 16.20 -13.54 -5.80
CA SER A 18 15.87 -12.48 -4.83
C SER A 18 15.30 -11.24 -5.53
N VAL A 19 14.12 -10.76 -5.09
CA VAL A 19 13.66 -9.40 -5.36
C VAL A 19 13.31 -8.73 -4.02
N PRO A 20 14.11 -7.76 -3.54
CA PRO A 20 13.92 -7.17 -2.22
C PRO A 20 12.81 -6.11 -2.23
N PHE A 21 11.80 -6.33 -1.38
CA PHE A 21 10.69 -5.41 -1.12
C PHE A 21 11.12 -4.36 -0.09
N GLN A 22 11.74 -3.26 -0.53
CA GLN A 22 12.02 -2.09 0.31
C GLN A 22 11.85 -0.80 -0.50
N LYS A 23 10.81 -0.02 -0.18
CA LYS A 23 10.74 1.45 -0.34
C LYS A 23 9.35 1.95 0.10
N LEU A 24 9.25 2.58 1.28
CA LEU A 24 8.67 3.92 1.50
C LEU A 24 8.33 4.14 2.99
N ILE A 25 9.33 4.51 3.79
CA ILE A 25 9.10 5.36 4.98
C ILE A 25 10.25 6.38 4.99
N SER A 26 9.93 7.62 5.37
CA SER A 26 10.82 8.77 5.64
C SER A 26 11.16 9.70 4.46
N ALA A 27 10.42 10.82 4.39
CA ALA A 27 11.00 12.15 4.26
C ALA A 27 9.93 13.24 4.58
N PHE A 28 9.56 13.36 5.85
CA PHE A 28 8.92 14.56 6.38
C PHE A 28 9.94 15.22 7.32
N ASN A 29 10.71 16.18 6.78
CA ASN A 29 11.48 17.13 7.60
C ASN A 29 11.60 18.43 6.81
N PHE A 30 10.64 19.31 7.08
CA PHE A 30 10.53 20.64 6.51
C PHE A 30 11.49 21.59 7.24
N GLN A 31 12.27 22.35 6.46
CA GLN A 31 13.28 23.30 6.87
C GLN A 31 12.83 24.28 7.96
N ARG A 32 13.70 24.49 8.95
CA ARG A 32 13.65 25.63 9.88
C ARG A 32 14.91 26.49 9.71
N LEU A 33 14.71 27.59 8.97
CA LEU A 33 15.24 28.96 9.10
C LEU A 33 16.66 29.24 9.68
N LEU A 34 17.43 29.86 8.79
CA LEU A 34 18.54 30.84 8.91
C LEU A 34 18.78 31.53 10.26
N ARG A 35 20.07 31.61 10.69
CA ARG A 35 20.78 32.84 11.14
C ARG A 35 22.32 32.68 11.01
N PRO A 36 23.08 33.75 10.69
CA PRO A 36 24.55 33.72 10.55
C PRO A 36 25.29 34.18 11.83
N GLY A 37 26.55 33.74 12.01
CA GLY A 37 27.40 34.26 13.09
C GLY A 37 28.84 33.71 13.11
N HIS A 38 29.78 34.62 12.85
CA HIS A 38 31.15 34.76 13.39
C HIS A 38 32.32 33.79 13.06
N VAL A 39 33.24 34.37 12.28
CA VAL A 39 34.72 34.39 12.29
C VAL A 39 35.46 33.74 13.47
N THR A 40 36.51 32.95 13.17
CA THR A 40 37.88 33.14 13.69
C THR A 40 38.94 32.37 12.88
N GLN A 41 40.15 32.93 12.86
CA GLN A 41 41.30 32.64 12.00
C GLN A 41 42.27 31.62 12.60
N ASN A 42 43.00 30.93 11.73
CA ASN A 42 44.37 30.43 11.93
C ASN A 42 44.88 29.92 10.56
N SER A 43 45.75 30.61 9.81
CA SER A 43 47.20 30.81 9.96
C SER A 43 48.05 29.55 9.76
N SER A 44 48.30 29.19 8.49
CA SER A 44 49.56 28.58 8.05
C SER A 44 49.71 28.83 6.55
N GLY A 45 50.57 29.80 6.22
CA GLY A 45 50.87 30.15 4.84
C GLY A 45 51.75 29.11 4.18
N GLN A 46 51.45 28.79 2.92
CA GLN A 46 52.47 28.55 1.91
C GLN A 46 52.08 29.23 0.61
N LEU A 47 53.00 30.07 0.16
CA LEU A 47 52.96 30.93 -1.01
C LEU A 47 53.45 30.10 -2.21
N ALA A 48 52.57 29.79 -3.16
CA ALA A 48 52.95 29.23 -4.46
C ALA A 48 52.55 30.23 -5.56
N THR A 49 53.56 30.61 -6.33
CA THR A 49 53.63 31.71 -7.29
C THR A 49 52.58 31.62 -8.41
N SER A 50 51.77 32.68 -8.58
CA SER A 50 50.97 32.86 -9.79
C SER A 50 51.88 33.37 -10.91
N LYS A 51 52.12 32.54 -11.93
CA LYS A 51 52.55 33.03 -13.24
C LYS A 51 51.39 32.89 -14.21
N MET A 52 50.85 34.06 -14.53
CA MET A 52 49.90 34.37 -15.59
C MET A 52 50.46 33.88 -16.95
N ILE A 53 49.69 33.10 -17.71
CA ILE A 53 49.95 32.83 -19.13
C ILE A 53 48.64 33.07 -19.90
N PRO A 54 48.64 33.88 -20.97
CA PRO A 54 47.44 34.47 -21.54
C PRO A 54 46.71 33.58 -22.55
N ARG A 55 45.43 33.93 -22.73
CA ARG A 55 44.45 33.49 -23.72
C ARG A 55 45.04 33.25 -25.13
N ARG A 56 45.09 32.00 -25.59
CA ARG A 56 45.08 31.70 -27.03
C ARG A 56 44.62 30.27 -27.34
N LEU A 57 43.38 30.17 -27.80
CA LEU A 57 42.90 29.35 -28.93
C LEU A 57 43.49 27.92 -29.08
N VAL A 58 42.79 26.90 -28.57
CA VAL A 58 42.70 25.59 -29.26
C VAL A 58 41.27 25.06 -29.10
N LEU A 59 40.42 25.51 -30.00
CA LEU A 59 39.16 24.88 -30.36
C LEU A 59 39.51 23.79 -31.38
N HIS A 60 39.36 22.51 -31.06
CA HIS A 60 39.08 21.49 -32.08
C HIS A 60 38.48 20.20 -31.50
N MET A 61 37.23 19.97 -31.92
CA MET A 61 36.65 18.70 -32.39
C MET A 61 36.58 17.50 -31.45
N ILE A 62 35.44 17.36 -30.78
CA ILE A 62 34.77 16.06 -30.64
C ILE A 62 33.34 16.22 -31.18
N PRO A 63 33.04 15.75 -32.41
CA PRO A 63 31.70 15.45 -32.84
C PRO A 63 31.49 13.93 -32.75
N LEU A 64 30.72 13.46 -31.77
CA LEU A 64 29.93 12.22 -31.90
C LEU A 64 29.13 12.02 -30.62
N ASN A 65 27.83 12.31 -30.67
CA ASN A 65 26.72 11.44 -30.24
C ASN A 65 26.94 10.48 -29.06
N PHE A 66 27.59 10.92 -27.99
CA PHE A 66 27.56 10.25 -26.70
C PHE A 66 26.99 11.18 -25.62
N CYS A 67 25.97 11.95 -25.97
CA CYS A 67 24.88 12.16 -25.00
C CYS A 67 24.12 10.84 -24.93
N LEU A 68 24.66 9.97 -24.09
CA LEU A 68 23.98 8.89 -23.40
C LEU A 68 22.48 9.20 -23.35
N HIS A 69 21.66 8.30 -23.89
CA HIS A 69 20.21 8.31 -23.71
C HIS A 69 19.95 8.56 -22.22
N ALA A 70 19.63 9.80 -21.89
CA ALA A 70 18.90 10.12 -20.69
C ALA A 70 17.49 9.63 -21.03
N GLU A 71 17.26 8.34 -20.81
CA GLU A 71 15.93 7.79 -20.74
C GLU A 71 15.28 8.57 -19.60
N ALA A 72 14.57 9.62 -20.01
CA ALA A 72 13.86 10.51 -19.12
C ALA A 72 13.00 9.59 -18.27
N LEU A 73 13.30 9.54 -16.97
CA LEU A 73 12.45 8.89 -15.99
C LEU A 73 11.07 9.51 -16.18
N GLU A 74 10.23 8.78 -16.90
CA GLU A 74 8.86 9.14 -17.21
C GLU A 74 8.15 9.21 -15.86
N MET A 75 8.03 10.42 -15.34
CA MET A 75 7.30 10.69 -14.12
C MET A 75 5.83 10.41 -14.44
N LYS A 76 5.39 9.16 -14.20
CA LYS A 76 3.98 8.78 -14.32
C LYS A 76 3.15 9.83 -13.58
N GLU A 77 2.25 10.47 -14.33
CA GLU A 77 1.28 11.42 -13.79
C GLU A 77 0.58 10.81 -12.58
N ALA A 78 0.36 11.61 -11.54
CA ALA A 78 -0.36 11.16 -10.35
C ALA A 78 -1.76 10.70 -10.76
N GLU A 79 -1.98 9.39 -10.68
CA GLU A 79 -3.27 8.77 -10.95
C GLU A 79 -4.34 9.43 -10.06
N VAL A 80 -5.32 10.07 -10.71
CA VAL A 80 -6.39 10.78 -10.02
C VAL A 80 -7.25 9.74 -9.30
N ILE A 81 -7.09 9.64 -7.98
CA ILE A 81 -7.85 8.68 -7.19
C ILE A 81 -9.35 9.02 -7.28
N ARG A 82 -10.12 8.18 -7.98
CA ARG A 82 -11.53 8.43 -8.29
C ARG A 82 -12.37 8.20 -7.04
N SER A 83 -12.95 9.27 -6.49
CA SER A 83 -13.88 9.18 -5.36
C SER A 83 -15.32 9.33 -5.83
N GLN A 84 -16.21 8.42 -5.43
CA GLN A 84 -17.61 8.42 -5.82
C GLN A 84 -18.49 8.30 -4.56
N LYS A 85 -19.66 8.94 -4.56
CA LYS A 85 -20.65 8.79 -3.49
C LYS A 85 -21.87 8.07 -4.06
N LEU A 86 -22.23 6.95 -3.45
CA LEU A 86 -23.41 6.17 -3.79
C LEU A 86 -24.68 6.82 -3.20
N ASP A 87 -25.83 6.52 -3.77
CA ASP A 87 -27.14 7.01 -3.32
C ASP A 87 -27.45 6.59 -1.87
N SER A 88 -26.91 5.44 -1.46
CA SER A 88 -26.99 4.92 -0.10
C SER A 88 -26.22 5.77 0.94
N GLY A 89 -25.35 6.67 0.47
CA GLY A 89 -24.48 7.50 1.31
C GLY A 89 -23.09 6.93 1.54
N VAL A 90 -22.81 5.71 1.09
CA VAL A 90 -21.46 5.13 1.07
C VAL A 90 -20.57 5.96 0.14
N ARG A 91 -19.33 6.23 0.56
CA ARG A 91 -18.33 6.90 -0.29
C ARG A 91 -17.27 5.90 -0.65
N ILE A 92 -17.03 5.67 -1.93
CA ILE A 92 -16.03 4.76 -2.45
C ILE A 92 -14.88 5.52 -3.09
N GLN A 93 -13.71 4.91 -3.06
CA GLN A 93 -12.50 5.41 -3.68
C GLN A 93 -11.74 4.21 -4.25
N ASP A 94 -11.67 4.13 -5.58
CA ASP A 94 -10.89 3.11 -6.27
C ASP A 94 -9.41 3.47 -6.17
N ILE A 95 -8.62 2.58 -5.54
CA ILE A 95 -7.18 2.75 -5.36
C ILE A 95 -6.43 1.98 -6.45
N ILE A 96 -6.89 0.77 -6.75
CA ILE A 96 -6.35 -0.08 -7.81
C ILE A 96 -7.55 -0.73 -8.50
N ASP A 97 -7.64 -0.56 -9.82
CA ASP A 97 -8.62 -1.28 -10.63
C ASP A 97 -8.13 -2.73 -10.85
N GLY A 98 -9.03 -3.69 -10.63
CA GLY A 98 -8.74 -5.10 -10.88
C GLY A 98 -8.90 -5.47 -12.35
N GLU A 99 -8.22 -6.53 -12.78
CA GLU A 99 -8.27 -7.03 -14.18
C GLU A 99 -9.02 -8.36 -14.31
N GLY A 100 -9.35 -9.02 -13.19
CA GLY A 100 -10.01 -10.31 -13.19
C GLY A 100 -11.53 -10.24 -13.25
N GLU A 101 -12.17 -11.33 -12.81
CA GLU A 101 -13.62 -11.47 -12.76
C GLU A 101 -14.28 -10.38 -11.91
N GLU A 102 -15.43 -9.90 -12.35
CA GLU A 102 -16.22 -8.88 -11.65
C GLU A 102 -17.16 -9.56 -10.65
N ALA A 103 -17.23 -9.02 -9.44
CA ALA A 103 -18.10 -9.53 -8.38
C ALA A 103 -19.54 -9.03 -8.53
N HIS A 104 -20.49 -9.96 -8.53
CA HIS A 104 -21.92 -9.70 -8.66
C HIS A 104 -22.69 -10.06 -7.39
N GLU A 105 -23.94 -9.61 -7.33
CA GLU A 105 -24.82 -9.97 -6.23
C GLU A 105 -25.09 -11.48 -6.19
N GLY A 106 -24.98 -12.08 -5.01
CA GLY A 106 -25.14 -13.52 -4.80
C GLY A 106 -23.83 -14.32 -4.84
N ASP A 107 -22.73 -13.75 -5.33
CA ASP A 107 -21.44 -14.43 -5.40
C ASP A 107 -20.82 -14.63 -4.01
N PHE A 108 -19.95 -15.63 -3.91
CA PHE A 108 -19.03 -15.76 -2.78
C PHE A 108 -17.68 -15.15 -3.17
N VAL A 109 -17.16 -14.24 -2.35
CA VAL A 109 -15.91 -13.56 -2.63
C VAL A 109 -14.90 -13.80 -1.52
N GLU A 110 -13.64 -13.98 -1.90
CA GLU A 110 -12.52 -14.02 -0.98
C GLU A 110 -11.84 -12.65 -0.95
N VAL A 111 -11.80 -12.02 0.22
CA VAL A 111 -11.30 -10.66 0.38
C VAL A 111 -10.29 -10.53 1.51
N ASN A 112 -9.32 -9.65 1.31
CA ASN A 112 -8.56 -9.05 2.39
C ASN A 112 -9.15 -7.69 2.72
N TYR A 113 -9.18 -7.33 4.00
CA TYR A 113 -9.64 -6.00 4.39
C TYR A 113 -8.91 -5.43 5.60
N VAL A 114 -8.94 -4.10 5.70
CA VAL A 114 -8.55 -3.33 6.88
C VAL A 114 -9.72 -2.46 7.30
N CYS A 115 -10.15 -2.59 8.55
CA CYS A 115 -11.19 -1.79 9.16
C CYS A 115 -10.58 -0.75 10.09
N ARG A 116 -10.98 0.50 9.91
CA ARG A 116 -10.63 1.64 10.77
C ARG A 116 -11.86 2.43 11.13
N ARG A 117 -11.79 3.17 12.23
CA ARG A 117 -12.78 4.18 12.58
C ARG A 117 -12.58 5.43 11.73
N SER A 118 -13.61 6.25 11.61
CA SER A 118 -13.55 7.53 10.88
C SER A 118 -12.49 8.52 11.40
N ASN A 119 -12.10 8.41 12.67
CA ASN A 119 -11.00 9.18 13.27
C ASN A 119 -9.60 8.57 13.02
N GLY A 120 -9.50 7.51 12.21
CA GLY A 120 -8.24 6.87 11.82
C GLY A 120 -7.77 5.75 12.74
N TYR A 121 -8.43 5.51 13.88
CA TYR A 121 -8.04 4.44 14.79
C TYR A 121 -8.25 3.06 14.18
N PHE A 122 -7.26 2.19 14.34
CA PHE A 122 -7.29 0.82 13.87
C PHE A 122 -8.33 -0.02 14.63
N VAL A 123 -9.05 -0.89 13.91
CA VAL A 123 -9.99 -1.84 14.49
C VAL A 123 -9.53 -3.27 14.24
N HIS A 124 -9.37 -3.65 12.96
CA HIS A 124 -9.02 -5.01 12.56
C HIS A 124 -8.41 -5.04 11.15
N SER A 125 -7.64 -6.08 10.83
CA SER A 125 -7.06 -6.33 9.51
C SER A 125 -6.92 -7.83 9.30
N THR A 126 -7.24 -8.31 8.10
CA THR A 126 -6.91 -9.68 7.68
C THR A 126 -5.46 -9.83 7.23
N VAL A 127 -4.73 -8.72 7.11
CA VAL A 127 -3.31 -8.70 6.75
C VAL A 127 -2.51 -8.24 7.96
N ASP A 128 -1.58 -9.06 8.42
CA ASP A 128 -0.65 -8.69 9.47
C ASP A 128 0.34 -7.65 8.95
N GLN A 129 0.50 -6.54 9.68
CA GLN A 129 1.30 -5.40 9.24
C GLN A 129 2.81 -5.62 9.41
N PHE A 130 3.22 -6.61 10.22
CA PHE A 130 4.61 -6.89 10.54
C PHE A 130 5.15 -8.09 9.75
N SER A 131 4.39 -9.20 9.72
CA SER A 131 4.78 -10.43 9.01
C SER A 131 4.33 -10.42 7.54
N GLY A 132 3.26 -9.68 7.21
CA GLY A 132 2.63 -9.74 5.89
C GLY A 132 1.80 -11.00 5.66
N GLU A 133 1.59 -11.82 6.70
CA GLU A 133 0.69 -12.97 6.63
C GLU A 133 -0.75 -12.50 6.41
N THR A 134 -1.48 -13.22 5.55
CA THR A 134 -2.86 -12.90 5.22
C THR A 134 -3.79 -14.01 5.67
N SER A 135 -4.90 -13.65 6.31
CA SER A 135 -6.03 -14.51 6.64
C SER A 135 -7.29 -14.02 5.90
N PRO A 136 -7.41 -14.27 4.59
CA PRO A 136 -8.55 -13.83 3.81
C PRO A 136 -9.87 -14.36 4.38
N VAL A 137 -10.93 -13.58 4.21
CA VAL A 137 -12.28 -13.95 4.64
C VAL A 137 -13.15 -14.16 3.42
N VAL A 138 -13.91 -15.26 3.43
CA VAL A 138 -14.95 -15.51 2.44
C VAL A 138 -16.24 -14.84 2.88
N LEU A 139 -16.79 -13.98 2.03
CA LEU A 139 -18.02 -13.25 2.28
C LEU A 139 -19.04 -13.57 1.18
N PRO A 140 -20.28 -13.94 1.51
CA PRO A 140 -21.35 -13.98 0.54
C PRO A 140 -21.86 -12.55 0.27
N LEU A 141 -22.03 -12.20 -1.00
CA LEU A 141 -22.60 -10.92 -1.42
C LEU A 141 -24.13 -10.95 -1.37
N ASN A 142 -24.68 -11.31 -0.20
CA ASN A 142 -26.11 -11.36 0.09
C ASN A 142 -26.50 -10.31 1.15
N GLU A 143 -27.79 -10.15 1.44
CA GLU A 143 -28.24 -9.13 2.41
C GLU A 143 -28.23 -9.58 3.89
N LYS A 144 -28.01 -10.87 4.15
CA LYS A 144 -28.25 -11.47 5.46
C LYS A 144 -26.98 -11.66 6.29
N GLU A 145 -25.83 -11.78 5.64
CA GLU A 145 -24.59 -12.20 6.29
C GLU A 145 -23.46 -11.17 6.20
N ILE A 146 -23.56 -10.18 5.32
CA ILE A 146 -22.58 -9.09 5.17
C ILE A 146 -23.23 -7.74 5.44
N ILE A 147 -22.48 -6.79 6.02
CA ILE A 147 -22.96 -5.42 6.16
C ILE A 147 -23.29 -4.81 4.78
N LYS A 148 -24.46 -4.18 4.68
CA LYS A 148 -25.00 -3.69 3.40
C LYS A 148 -24.04 -2.75 2.67
N GLY A 149 -23.39 -1.85 3.41
CA GLY A 149 -22.43 -0.92 2.82
C GLY A 149 -21.21 -1.62 2.22
N LEU A 150 -20.73 -2.71 2.82
CA LEU A 150 -19.60 -3.46 2.27
C LEU A 150 -20.02 -4.29 1.05
N LYS A 151 -21.24 -4.84 1.05
CA LYS A 151 -21.83 -5.49 -0.13
C LYS A 151 -21.82 -4.54 -1.34
N GLU A 152 -22.37 -3.32 -1.16
CA GLU A 152 -22.40 -2.30 -2.22
C GLU A 152 -21.00 -1.87 -2.69
N VAL A 153 -20.01 -1.90 -1.79
CA VAL A 153 -18.62 -1.58 -2.12
C VAL A 153 -17.97 -2.66 -2.97
N ILE A 154 -18.26 -3.94 -2.71
CA ILE A 154 -17.63 -5.06 -3.42
C ILE A 154 -18.30 -5.35 -4.76
N ILE A 155 -19.62 -5.15 -4.87
CA ILE A 155 -20.33 -5.30 -6.14
C ILE A 155 -19.69 -4.38 -7.19
N GLY A 156 -19.39 -4.95 -8.36
CA GLY A 156 -18.69 -4.25 -9.44
C GLY A 156 -17.18 -4.05 -9.22
N MET A 157 -16.59 -4.58 -8.14
CA MET A 157 -15.13 -4.73 -8.04
C MET A 157 -14.68 -5.90 -8.90
N LYS A 158 -13.51 -5.76 -9.51
CA LYS A 158 -12.82 -6.84 -10.21
C LYS A 158 -11.75 -7.47 -9.33
N VAL A 159 -11.52 -8.77 -9.51
CA VAL A 159 -10.45 -9.50 -8.84
C VAL A 159 -9.10 -8.81 -9.07
N GLY A 160 -8.32 -8.69 -8.00
CA GLY A 160 -7.07 -7.93 -7.93
C GLY A 160 -7.25 -6.46 -7.53
N GLY A 161 -8.48 -5.94 -7.57
CA GLY A 161 -8.79 -4.55 -7.27
C GLY A 161 -8.71 -4.22 -5.78
N LYS A 162 -8.35 -2.97 -5.47
CA LYS A 162 -8.32 -2.41 -4.12
C LYS A 162 -9.18 -1.15 -4.05
N ARG A 163 -10.13 -1.14 -3.11
CA ARG A 163 -11.09 -0.04 -2.93
C ARG A 163 -11.11 0.39 -1.47
N ARG A 164 -11.16 1.70 -1.23
CA ARG A 164 -11.44 2.27 0.08
C ARG A 164 -12.87 2.76 0.14
N ALA A 165 -13.57 2.49 1.22
CA ALA A 165 -14.94 2.91 1.43
C ALA A 165 -15.13 3.54 2.81
N LEU A 166 -15.92 4.61 2.87
CA LEU A 166 -16.50 5.15 4.09
C LEU A 166 -17.94 4.69 4.17
N ILE A 167 -18.23 3.83 5.13
CA ILE A 167 -19.55 3.23 5.35
C ILE A 167 -20.24 3.99 6.50
N PRO A 168 -21.41 4.60 6.28
CA PRO A 168 -22.19 5.22 7.34
C PRO A 168 -22.74 4.15 8.30
N PRO A 169 -23.00 4.50 9.58
CA PRO A 169 -23.45 3.53 10.59
C PRO A 169 -24.77 2.84 10.22
N SER A 170 -25.66 3.51 9.47
CA SER A 170 -26.93 2.95 8.98
C SER A 170 -26.75 1.78 8.01
N LEU A 171 -25.57 1.63 7.40
CA LEU A 171 -25.23 0.56 6.44
C LEU A 171 -24.08 -0.32 6.94
N GLY A 172 -23.63 -0.11 8.18
CA GLY A 172 -22.62 -0.92 8.84
C GLY A 172 -23.26 -2.07 9.62
N TYR A 173 -22.80 -2.25 10.86
CA TYR A 173 -23.25 -3.30 11.76
C TYR A 173 -24.55 -2.90 12.47
N VAL A 174 -25.65 -2.84 11.71
CA VAL A 174 -27.00 -2.62 12.26
C VAL A 174 -27.48 -3.81 13.09
N ASN A 175 -26.98 -5.01 12.77
CA ASN A 175 -27.20 -6.25 13.52
C ASN A 175 -25.83 -6.86 13.85
N ASP A 176 -25.69 -7.40 15.06
CA ASP A 176 -24.43 -8.00 15.55
C ASP A 176 -24.09 -9.34 14.88
N THR A 177 -24.94 -9.83 13.97
CA THR A 177 -24.74 -11.05 13.19
C THR A 177 -24.13 -10.80 11.81
N LEU A 178 -24.01 -9.53 11.38
CA LEU A 178 -23.49 -9.18 10.07
C LEU A 178 -21.96 -9.19 10.08
N GLY A 179 -21.38 -9.88 9.09
CA GLY A 179 -19.95 -9.96 8.87
C GLY A 179 -19.39 -8.81 8.01
N PRO A 180 -18.05 -8.70 7.96
CA PRO A 180 -17.07 -9.53 8.66
C PRO A 180 -16.93 -9.12 10.14
N ILE A 181 -16.87 -10.09 11.07
CA ILE A 181 -16.62 -9.84 12.49
C ILE A 181 -15.29 -10.51 12.84
N PRO A 182 -14.35 -9.81 13.53
CA PRO A 182 -13.11 -10.42 13.99
C PRO A 182 -13.37 -11.56 14.96
N ASP A 183 -12.58 -12.62 14.86
CA ASP A 183 -12.65 -13.75 15.80
C ASP A 183 -12.01 -13.40 17.15
N GLU A 184 -11.03 -12.49 17.16
CA GLU A 184 -10.35 -12.07 18.38
C GLU A 184 -11.23 -11.14 19.23
N PHE A 185 -11.24 -11.40 20.54
CA PHE A 185 -12.07 -10.66 21.50
C PHE A 185 -11.82 -9.14 21.49
N GLY A 186 -10.56 -8.71 21.37
CA GLY A 186 -10.17 -7.29 21.41
C GLY A 186 -10.71 -6.50 20.21
N PRO A 187 -10.30 -6.83 18.98
CA PRO A 187 -10.83 -6.26 17.74
C PRO A 187 -12.36 -6.33 17.66
N ARG A 188 -12.97 -7.46 18.02
CA ARG A 188 -14.43 -7.62 18.04
C ARG A 188 -15.10 -6.63 18.99
N ARG A 189 -14.61 -6.51 20.22
CA ARG A 189 -15.14 -5.54 21.19
C ARG A 189 -14.95 -4.09 20.72
N SER A 190 -13.80 -3.78 20.13
CA SER A 190 -13.52 -2.46 19.54
C SER A 190 -14.52 -2.12 18.46
N LEU A 191 -14.76 -3.05 17.52
CA LEU A 191 -15.74 -2.91 16.45
C LEU A 191 -17.15 -2.67 17.00
N LEU A 192 -17.63 -3.55 17.88
CA LEU A 192 -18.98 -3.50 18.44
C LEU A 192 -19.23 -2.23 19.28
N SER A 193 -18.19 -1.69 19.92
CA SER A 193 -18.31 -0.43 20.68
C SER A 193 -18.48 0.80 19.80
N HIS A 194 -18.12 0.72 18.52
CA HIS A 194 -18.10 1.85 17.58
C HIS A 194 -19.03 1.67 16.37
N VAL A 195 -20.00 0.75 16.42
CA VAL A 195 -20.95 0.50 15.32
C VAL A 195 -21.82 1.71 14.97
N LYS A 196 -21.97 2.66 15.91
CA LYS A 196 -22.71 3.91 15.70
C LYS A 196 -21.89 5.01 15.02
N GLU A 197 -20.59 4.78 14.81
CA GLU A 197 -19.69 5.68 14.10
C GLU A 197 -19.52 5.22 12.64
N PRO A 198 -19.21 6.13 11.69
CA PRO A 198 -18.80 5.72 10.35
C PRO A 198 -17.50 4.92 10.39
N LEU A 199 -17.44 3.86 9.59
CA LEU A 199 -16.29 2.97 9.48
C LEU A 199 -15.63 3.12 8.12
N ILE A 200 -14.30 3.04 8.10
CA ILE A 200 -13.49 3.05 6.89
C ILE A 200 -13.02 1.62 6.64
N PHE A 201 -13.33 1.10 5.46
CA PHE A 201 -12.84 -0.18 4.98
C PHE A 201 -11.89 0.04 3.82
N GLU A 202 -10.73 -0.61 3.85
CA GLU A 202 -9.91 -0.84 2.67
C GLU A 202 -10.02 -2.31 2.33
N VAL A 203 -10.59 -2.62 1.16
CA VAL A 203 -10.87 -3.99 0.74
C VAL A 203 -10.03 -4.29 -0.50
N GLN A 204 -9.48 -5.48 -0.55
CA GLN A 204 -8.84 -6.05 -1.72
C GLN A 204 -9.58 -7.33 -2.10
N LEU A 205 -10.10 -7.38 -3.33
CA LEU A 205 -10.78 -8.56 -3.86
C LEU A 205 -9.74 -9.54 -4.39
N LEU A 206 -9.65 -10.72 -3.79
CA LEU A 206 -8.66 -11.74 -4.18
C LEU A 206 -9.24 -12.71 -5.21
N LYS A 207 -10.50 -13.12 -5.04
CA LYS A 207 -11.14 -14.11 -5.88
C LYS A 207 -12.68 -14.06 -5.77
N VAL A 208 -13.36 -14.43 -6.85
CA VAL A 208 -14.79 -14.78 -6.90
C VAL A 208 -14.90 -16.32 -7.00
N LEU A 209 -15.79 -16.94 -6.23
CA LEU A 209 -15.90 -18.40 -6.04
C LEU A 209 -17.07 -19.03 -6.77
#